data_AF-A0A4Q2SXK7-F1
#
_entry.id   AF-A0A4Q2SXK7-F1
#
_cell.length_a   1.000
_cell.length_b   1.000
_cell.length_c   1.000
_cell.angle_alpha   90.00
_cell.angle_beta   90.00
_cell.angle_gamma   90.00
#
_symmetry.space_group_name_H-M   'P 1'
#
loop_
_entity.id
_entity.type
_entity.pdbx_description
1 polymer ?
#
loop_
_entity_poly.entity_id
_entity_poly.type
_entity_poly.pdbx_seq_one_letter_code
_entity_poly.pdbx_strand_id
1 'polypeptide(L)'
;MAPRKRDDPLGEALAGGSAGRDAADDETGEAPALKPVMVDLDQFTTSPAEAAAFRAAAAPSAIAEEDGPNVSYTQEAGTRIYTLLHPPTVNGVLLRQVEMRQPEQGDIDDFFSGELSGNRAMICRLTSLHPAVFRRLKWPDAEAIHQLYRDIVPGFIAGEE
;
A
#
# COMPACT_ATOMS: atom_id res chain seq x y z
N MET A 1 11.78 51.50 -27.23
CA MET A 1 11.24 51.21 -25.88
C MET A 1 11.71 49.81 -25.51
N ALA A 2 12.82 49.71 -24.77
CA ALA A 2 13.47 48.45 -24.46
C ALA A 2 12.79 47.76 -23.26
N PRO A 3 12.61 46.43 -23.24
CA PRO A 3 12.23 45.73 -22.03
C PRO A 3 13.44 45.62 -21.09
N ARG A 4 13.25 46.08 -19.85
CA ARG A 4 14.23 46.03 -18.76
C ARG A 4 14.46 44.57 -18.36
N LYS A 5 15.74 44.16 -18.35
CA LYS A 5 16.26 42.99 -17.62
C LYS A 5 15.65 42.96 -16.22
N ARG A 6 14.94 41.88 -15.87
CA ARG A 6 14.65 41.56 -14.47
C ARG A 6 15.79 40.69 -13.99
N ASP A 7 16.50 41.20 -12.99
CA ASP A 7 17.48 40.49 -12.21
C ASP A 7 16.81 39.28 -11.56
N ASP A 8 17.32 38.09 -11.86
CA ASP A 8 16.91 36.83 -11.26
C ASP A 8 17.88 36.50 -10.12
N PRO A 9 17.50 36.70 -8.84
CA PRO A 9 18.40 36.54 -7.70
C PRO A 9 18.71 35.07 -7.37
N LEU A 10 18.18 34.10 -8.12
CA LEU A 10 18.49 32.67 -7.95
C LEU A 10 19.68 32.19 -8.80
N GLY A 11 20.20 33.01 -9.71
CA GLY A 11 21.34 32.65 -10.57
C GLY A 11 22.73 32.78 -9.93
N GLU A 12 22.86 33.45 -8.78
CA GLU A 12 24.16 33.75 -8.15
C GLU A 12 24.62 32.72 -7.11
N ALA A 13 23.76 31.76 -6.72
CA ALA A 13 24.12 30.77 -5.70
C ALA A 13 25.08 29.65 -6.20
N LEU A 14 25.32 29.57 -7.50
CA LEU A 14 26.13 28.49 -8.10
C LEU A 14 27.51 28.94 -8.63
N ALA A 15 27.86 30.22 -8.45
CA ALA A 15 29.10 30.79 -8.94
C ALA A 15 29.86 31.51 -7.82
N GLY A 16 30.45 30.73 -6.92
CA GLY A 16 31.32 31.24 -5.85
C GLY A 16 32.52 30.33 -5.66
N GLY A 17 33.54 30.49 -6.50
CA GLY A 17 34.85 29.89 -6.31
C GLY A 17 35.70 30.69 -5.31
N SER A 18 36.61 30.01 -4.63
CA SER A 18 37.95 30.49 -4.24
C SER A 18 38.66 29.35 -3.49
N ALA A 19 39.74 28.80 -4.03
CA ALA A 19 41.12 29.31 -3.90
C ALA A 19 41.76 28.96 -2.54
N GLY A 20 42.79 28.11 -2.63
CA GLY A 20 44.02 28.25 -1.86
C GLY A 20 44.03 27.80 -0.41
N ARG A 21 44.68 26.67 -0.15
CA ARG A 21 45.60 26.57 0.99
C ARG A 21 46.69 25.53 0.72
N ASP A 22 47.83 26.05 0.24
CA ASP A 22 49.12 25.45 0.52
C ASP A 22 49.34 25.49 2.04
N ALA A 23 49.65 24.34 2.62
CA ALA A 23 50.38 24.22 3.88
C ALA A 23 51.04 22.82 3.88
N ALA A 24 52.28 22.77 3.39
CA ALA A 24 53.23 21.76 3.81
C ALA A 24 53.80 22.20 5.17
N ASP A 25 53.72 21.37 6.19
CA ASP A 25 54.91 20.76 6.81
C ASP A 25 54.53 19.82 7.96
N ASP A 26 55.14 18.63 7.89
CA ASP A 26 55.69 17.79 8.95
C ASP A 26 54.93 17.60 10.28
N GLU A 27 54.35 16.39 10.47
CA GLU A 27 54.54 15.67 11.73
C GLU A 27 54.53 14.15 11.47
N THR A 28 55.65 13.55 11.79
CA THR A 28 55.91 12.11 11.75
C THR A 28 55.10 11.44 12.87
N GLY A 29 53.93 10.90 12.55
CA GLY A 29 53.09 10.13 13.46
C GLY A 29 52.85 8.73 12.90
N GLU A 30 53.56 7.75 13.46
CA GLU A 30 53.47 6.33 13.10
C GLU A 30 52.02 5.82 13.14
N ALA A 31 51.44 5.53 11.97
CA ALA A 31 50.09 5.00 11.87
C ALA A 31 50.04 3.61 12.53
N PRO A 32 49.10 3.33 13.46
CA PRO A 32 48.96 1.99 13.99
C PRO A 32 48.58 1.07 12.83
N ALA A 33 49.40 0.05 12.58
CA ALA A 33 49.11 -0.97 11.59
C ALA A 33 47.75 -1.61 11.90
N LEU A 34 46.72 -1.20 11.15
CA LEU A 34 45.41 -1.82 11.14
C LEU A 34 45.59 -3.25 10.63
N LYS A 35 45.59 -4.21 11.56
CA LYS A 35 45.54 -5.63 11.21
C LYS A 35 44.29 -5.85 10.36
N PRO A 36 44.38 -6.51 9.20
CA PRO A 36 43.18 -6.87 8.45
C PRO A 36 42.33 -7.79 9.32
N VAL A 37 41.17 -7.28 9.76
CA VAL A 37 40.14 -8.12 10.37
C VAL A 37 39.53 -8.90 9.22
N MET A 38 39.81 -10.21 9.16
CA MET A 38 39.03 -11.09 8.30
C MET A 38 37.61 -11.11 8.86
N VAL A 39 36.70 -10.41 8.18
CA VAL A 39 35.26 -10.49 8.46
C VAL A 39 34.82 -11.86 8.00
N ASP A 40 34.43 -12.70 8.95
CA ASP A 40 33.83 -14.00 8.65
C ASP A 40 32.45 -13.75 8.03
N LEU A 41 32.34 -13.92 6.70
CA LEU A 41 31.08 -13.70 5.98
C LEU A 41 30.02 -14.74 6.38
N ASP A 42 30.41 -15.88 6.96
CA ASP A 42 29.47 -16.88 7.44
C ASP A 42 28.71 -16.38 8.68
N GLN A 43 29.23 -15.39 9.42
CA GLN A 43 28.53 -14.79 10.57
C GLN A 43 27.26 -14.02 10.18
N PHE A 44 27.11 -13.62 8.91
CA PHE A 44 25.93 -12.92 8.41
C PHE A 44 24.92 -13.86 7.77
N THR A 45 25.20 -15.16 7.73
CA THR A 45 24.27 -16.15 7.19
C THR A 45 23.27 -16.54 8.27
N THR A 46 22.11 -15.86 8.27
CA THR A 46 20.96 -16.29 9.08
C THR A 46 20.63 -17.72 8.70
N SER A 47 20.72 -18.64 9.68
CA SER A 47 20.42 -20.05 9.46
C SER A 47 18.98 -20.22 8.96
N PRO A 48 18.68 -21.22 8.11
CA PRO A 48 17.30 -21.54 7.74
C PRO A 48 16.39 -21.76 8.94
N ALA A 49 16.95 -22.26 10.06
CA ALA A 49 16.23 -22.44 11.32
C ALA A 49 15.96 -21.10 12.04
N GLU A 50 16.88 -20.14 11.98
CA GLU A 50 16.65 -18.78 12.50
C GLU A 50 15.68 -17.99 11.63
N ALA A 51 15.76 -18.14 10.31
CA ALA A 51 14.78 -17.56 9.38
C ALA A 51 13.38 -18.16 9.58
N ALA A 52 13.29 -19.46 9.87
CA ALA A 52 12.04 -20.14 10.22
C ALA A 52 11.52 -19.69 11.59
N ALA A 53 12.40 -19.51 12.58
CA ALA A 53 12.05 -19.01 13.90
C ALA A 53 11.55 -17.56 13.85
N PHE A 54 12.19 -16.71 13.03
CA PHE A 54 11.75 -15.33 12.82
C PHE A 54 10.39 -15.26 12.11
N ARG A 55 10.14 -16.15 11.13
CA ARG A 55 8.82 -16.27 10.48
C ARG A 55 7.75 -16.83 11.41
N ALA A 56 8.11 -17.76 12.30
CA ALA A 56 7.19 -18.29 13.31
C ALA A 56 6.87 -17.25 14.40
N ALA A 57 7.83 -16.39 14.74
CA ALA A 57 7.65 -15.27 15.68
C ALA A 57 6.92 -14.07 15.05
N ALA A 58 6.98 -13.93 13.72
CA ALA A 58 6.25 -12.91 12.95
C ALA A 58 4.84 -13.37 12.52
N ALA A 59 4.39 -14.54 12.97
CA ALA A 59 2.96 -14.83 12.94
C ALA A 59 2.30 -13.82 13.88
N PRO A 60 1.44 -12.90 13.38
CA PRO A 60 0.67 -12.07 14.28
C PRO A 60 -0.09 -13.03 15.18
N SER A 61 0.14 -12.93 16.50
CA SER A 61 -0.75 -13.54 17.47
C SER A 61 -2.12 -12.94 17.17
N ALA A 62 -2.93 -13.66 16.42
CA ALA A 62 -4.33 -13.33 16.21
C ALA A 62 -4.87 -13.09 17.61
N ILE A 63 -5.26 -11.84 17.88
CA ILE A 63 -6.01 -11.52 19.07
C ILE A 63 -7.24 -12.41 18.93
N ALA A 64 -7.32 -13.47 19.75
CA ALA A 64 -8.47 -14.34 19.72
C ALA A 64 -9.68 -13.42 19.91
N GLU A 65 -10.57 -13.36 18.92
CA GLU A 65 -11.82 -12.62 19.03
C GLU A 65 -12.65 -13.31 20.12
N GLU A 66 -12.34 -12.97 21.38
CA GLU A 66 -13.17 -13.31 22.52
C GLU A 66 -14.47 -12.55 22.34
N ASP A 67 -15.56 -13.31 22.19
CA ASP A 67 -16.98 -12.97 22.37
C ASP A 67 -17.25 -11.47 22.60
N GLY A 68 -16.98 -10.69 21.55
CA GLY A 68 -17.06 -9.23 21.60
C GLY A 68 -18.51 -8.76 21.65
N PRO A 69 -18.77 -7.50 22.03
CA PRO A 69 -20.12 -6.96 21.98
C PRO A 69 -20.67 -7.04 20.54
N ASN A 70 -21.89 -7.56 20.37
CA ASN A 70 -22.57 -7.51 19.08
C ASN A 70 -22.94 -6.04 18.77
N VAL A 71 -22.28 -5.47 17.78
CA VAL A 71 -22.55 -4.11 17.30
C VAL A 71 -23.38 -4.22 16.03
N SER A 72 -24.65 -3.78 16.11
CA SER A 72 -25.55 -3.73 14.96
C SER A 72 -26.10 -2.31 14.80
N TYR A 73 -26.15 -1.82 13.56
CA TYR A 73 -26.76 -0.53 13.23
C TYR A 73 -28.16 -0.74 12.62
N THR A 74 -29.14 0.05 13.05
CA THR A 74 -30.53 -0.03 12.55
C THR A 74 -30.69 0.58 11.15
N GLN A 75 -29.69 1.33 10.65
CA GLN A 75 -29.74 1.98 9.35
C GLN A 75 -28.45 1.71 8.57
N GLU A 76 -28.60 1.17 7.36
CA GLU A 76 -27.52 1.06 6.38
C GLU A 76 -27.47 2.34 5.55
N ALA A 77 -26.78 3.36 6.08
CA ALA A 77 -26.57 4.59 5.35
C ALA A 77 -25.38 4.45 4.40
N GLY A 78 -25.49 5.02 3.19
CA GLY A 78 -24.37 5.17 2.27
C GLY A 78 -24.08 4.00 1.34
N THR A 79 -24.94 2.98 1.30
CA THR A 79 -24.93 1.93 0.26
C THR A 79 -25.18 2.55 -1.11
N ARG A 80 -24.39 2.14 -2.11
CA ARG A 80 -24.58 2.56 -3.50
C ARG A 80 -25.03 1.39 -4.36
N ILE A 81 -25.98 1.66 -5.26
CA ILE A 81 -26.56 0.63 -6.14
C ILE A 81 -26.13 0.92 -7.57
N TYR A 82 -25.56 -0.09 -8.23
CA TYR A 82 -25.27 -0.08 -9.66
C TYR A 82 -26.22 -1.03 -10.40
N THR A 83 -26.85 -0.55 -11.47
CA THR A 83 -27.66 -1.40 -12.36
C THR A 83 -26.79 -1.92 -13.48
N LEU A 84 -26.72 -3.25 -13.62
CA LEU A 84 -25.90 -3.93 -14.62
C LEU A 84 -26.48 -3.70 -16.02
N LEU A 85 -25.62 -3.31 -16.95
CA LEU A 85 -25.91 -3.18 -18.37
C LEU A 85 -26.05 -4.56 -19.03
N HIS A 86 -25.21 -5.51 -18.62
CA HIS A 86 -25.25 -6.90 -19.10
C HIS A 86 -25.50 -7.86 -17.93
N PRO A 87 -26.74 -7.96 -17.44
CA PRO A 87 -27.07 -8.74 -16.26
C PRO A 87 -26.81 -10.24 -16.48
N PRO A 88 -25.90 -10.88 -15.72
CA PRO A 88 -25.65 -12.31 -15.83
C PRO A 88 -26.72 -13.12 -15.10
N THR A 89 -26.96 -14.34 -15.57
CA THR A 89 -27.77 -15.32 -14.84
C THR A 89 -26.87 -16.10 -13.87
N VAL A 90 -27.12 -15.97 -12.57
CA VAL A 90 -26.40 -16.67 -11.50
C VAL A 90 -27.38 -17.64 -10.83
N ASN A 91 -27.08 -18.94 -10.87
CA ASN A 91 -27.94 -19.99 -10.29
C ASN A 91 -29.42 -19.92 -10.76
N GLY A 92 -29.65 -19.54 -12.02
CA GLY A 92 -31.00 -19.38 -12.59
C GLY A 92 -31.68 -18.04 -12.26
N VAL A 93 -31.05 -17.18 -11.44
CA VAL A 93 -31.56 -15.85 -11.10
C VAL A 93 -30.81 -14.79 -11.91
N LEU A 94 -31.55 -13.87 -12.52
CA LEU A 94 -30.96 -12.76 -13.26
C LEU A 94 -30.47 -11.68 -12.28
N LEU A 95 -29.16 -11.51 -12.18
CA LEU A 95 -28.55 -10.46 -11.39
C LEU A 95 -28.68 -9.14 -12.16
N ARG A 96 -29.59 -8.26 -11.74
CA ARG A 96 -29.83 -6.96 -12.40
C ARG A 96 -29.09 -5.81 -11.76
N GLN A 97 -28.85 -5.90 -10.46
CA GLN A 97 -28.29 -4.83 -9.66
C GLN A 97 -27.22 -5.40 -8.74
N VAL A 98 -26.23 -4.56 -8.47
CA VAL A 98 -25.16 -4.82 -7.50
C VAL A 98 -25.23 -3.69 -6.49
N GLU A 99 -25.38 -4.07 -5.23
CA GLU A 99 -25.31 -3.14 -4.11
C GLU A 99 -23.90 -3.19 -3.54
N MET A 100 -23.32 -2.02 -3.25
CA MET A 100 -22.03 -1.90 -2.60
C MET A 100 -22.22 -1.16 -1.29
N ARG A 101 -22.04 -1.87 -0.18
CA ARG A 101 -22.09 -1.28 1.16
C ARG A 101 -20.83 -0.47 1.45
N GLN A 102 -20.89 0.39 2.46
CA GLN A 102 -19.69 1.04 2.97
C GLN A 102 -18.77 0.01 3.65
N PRO A 103 -17.44 0.20 3.54
CA PRO A 103 -16.48 -0.61 4.28
C PRO A 103 -16.62 -0.36 5.78
N GLU A 104 -16.59 -1.43 6.55
CA GLU A 104 -16.51 -1.37 8.00
C GLU A 104 -15.04 -1.43 8.44
N GLN A 105 -14.75 -1.04 9.69
CA GLN A 105 -13.39 -1.10 10.21
C GLN A 105 -12.78 -2.50 10.08
N GLY A 106 -13.59 -3.55 10.33
CA GLY A 106 -13.16 -4.94 10.16
C GLY A 106 -12.75 -5.28 8.72
N ASP A 107 -13.43 -4.75 7.69
CA ASP A 107 -13.01 -5.00 6.30
C ASP A 107 -11.66 -4.34 5.97
N ILE A 108 -11.38 -3.19 6.59
CA ILE A 108 -10.10 -2.49 6.45
C ILE A 108 -9.00 -3.29 7.15
N ASP A 109 -9.27 -3.76 8.36
CA ASP A 109 -8.32 -4.56 9.14
C ASP A 109 -8.03 -5.89 8.42
N ASP A 110 -9.04 -6.58 7.89
CA ASP A 110 -8.92 -7.79 7.07
C ASP A 110 -8.10 -7.57 5.79
N PHE A 111 -8.18 -6.36 5.21
CA PHE A 111 -7.41 -5.98 4.03
C PHE A 111 -5.93 -5.79 4.37
N PHE A 112 -5.62 -5.10 5.47
CA PHE A 112 -4.24 -4.86 5.90
C PHE A 112 -3.58 -6.09 6.54
N SER A 113 -4.35 -6.97 7.18
CA SER A 113 -3.87 -8.25 7.72
C SER A 113 -3.55 -9.26 6.61
N GLY A 114 -4.04 -9.03 5.39
CA GLY A 114 -3.84 -9.89 4.24
C GLY A 114 -4.83 -11.06 4.13
N GLU A 115 -5.86 -11.09 4.99
CA GLU A 115 -6.96 -12.06 4.88
C GLU A 115 -7.78 -11.84 3.60
N LEU A 116 -7.99 -10.58 3.23
CA LEU A 116 -8.53 -10.22 1.91
C LEU A 116 -7.38 -10.15 0.89
N SER A 117 -7.46 -10.99 -0.13
CA SER A 117 -6.48 -11.04 -1.21
C SER A 117 -6.60 -9.85 -2.19
N GLY A 118 -6.39 -8.64 -1.71
CA GLY A 118 -6.35 -7.37 -2.45
C GLY A 118 -7.71 -6.78 -2.85
N ASN A 119 -7.68 -5.72 -3.66
CA ASN A 119 -8.85 -4.89 -4.02
C ASN A 119 -10.02 -5.70 -4.58
N ARG A 120 -9.74 -6.73 -5.37
CA ARG A 120 -10.78 -7.57 -5.95
C ARG A 120 -11.53 -8.38 -4.89
N ALA A 121 -10.84 -8.87 -3.86
CA ALA A 121 -11.46 -9.58 -2.75
C ALA A 121 -12.32 -8.62 -1.93
N MET A 122 -11.81 -7.42 -1.69
CA MET A 122 -12.56 -6.36 -1.00
C MET A 122 -13.83 -5.95 -1.76
N ILE A 123 -13.75 -5.76 -3.08
CA ILE A 123 -14.95 -5.49 -3.91
C ILE A 123 -15.97 -6.62 -3.77
N CYS A 124 -15.56 -7.88 -3.83
CA CYS A 124 -16.46 -9.02 -3.67
C CYS A 124 -17.11 -9.05 -2.27
N ARG A 125 -16.35 -8.70 -1.23
CA ARG A 125 -16.82 -8.58 0.17
C ARG A 125 -17.86 -7.47 0.32
N LEU A 126 -17.58 -6.28 -0.23
CA LEU A 126 -18.49 -5.12 -0.15
C LEU A 126 -19.73 -5.24 -1.02
N THR A 127 -19.68 -6.05 -2.08
CA THR A 127 -20.81 -6.25 -3.00
C THR A 127 -21.59 -7.53 -2.75
N SER A 128 -21.15 -8.36 -1.79
CA SER A 128 -21.65 -9.73 -1.58
C SER A 128 -21.62 -10.60 -2.85
N LEU A 129 -20.84 -10.21 -3.86
CA LEU A 129 -20.72 -10.95 -5.11
C LEU A 129 -19.72 -12.09 -4.95
N HIS A 130 -20.12 -13.28 -5.41
CA HIS A 130 -19.20 -14.39 -5.47
C HIS A 130 -18.04 -14.09 -6.45
N PRO A 131 -16.77 -14.38 -6.11
CA PRO A 131 -15.61 -14.09 -6.97
C PRO A 131 -15.72 -14.69 -8.38
N ALA A 132 -16.40 -15.83 -8.54
CA ALA A 132 -16.63 -16.42 -9.87
C ALA A 132 -17.62 -15.62 -10.74
N VAL A 133 -18.59 -14.94 -10.13
CA VAL A 133 -19.54 -14.06 -10.83
C VAL A 133 -18.83 -12.81 -11.29
N PHE A 134 -18.05 -12.18 -10.40
CA PHE A 134 -17.29 -10.98 -10.73
C PHE A 134 -16.31 -11.19 -11.89
N ARG A 135 -15.69 -12.38 -11.99
CA ARG A 135 -14.82 -12.79 -13.12
C ARG A 135 -15.54 -12.87 -14.47
N ARG A 136 -16.86 -13.06 -14.47
CA ARG A 136 -17.68 -13.27 -15.67
C ARG A 136 -18.45 -12.02 -16.10
N LEU A 137 -18.39 -10.95 -15.32
CA LEU A 137 -19.00 -9.67 -15.68
C LEU A 137 -18.38 -9.14 -16.98
N LYS A 138 -19.22 -8.47 -17.78
CA LYS A 138 -18.73 -7.76 -18.95
C LYS A 138 -17.90 -6.55 -18.51
N TRP A 139 -16.92 -6.18 -19.33
CA TRP A 139 -15.98 -5.10 -19.00
C TRP A 139 -16.68 -3.80 -18.53
N PRO A 140 -17.73 -3.29 -19.21
CA PRO A 140 -18.39 -2.05 -18.77
C PRO A 140 -18.96 -2.13 -17.35
N ASP A 141 -19.55 -3.29 -17.01
CA ASP A 141 -20.11 -3.53 -15.69
C ASP A 141 -19.00 -3.71 -14.64
N ALA A 142 -17.92 -4.41 -14.98
CA ALA A 142 -16.79 -4.58 -14.10
C ALA A 142 -16.09 -3.26 -13.82
N GLU A 143 -15.86 -2.42 -14.83
CA GLU A 143 -15.25 -1.10 -14.72
C GLU A 143 -16.10 -0.17 -13.85
N ALA A 144 -17.42 -0.13 -14.07
CA ALA A 144 -18.33 0.67 -13.26
C ALA A 144 -18.28 0.28 -11.77
N ILE A 145 -18.20 -1.02 -11.46
CA ILE A 145 -18.06 -1.48 -10.07
C ILE A 145 -16.69 -1.09 -9.48
N HIS A 146 -15.61 -1.11 -10.26
CA HIS A 146 -14.31 -0.63 -9.77
C HIS A 146 -14.30 0.89 -9.52
N GLN A 147 -14.97 1.66 -10.36
CA GLN A 147 -15.13 3.10 -10.13
C GLN A 147 -15.94 3.35 -8.86
N LEU A 148 -17.04 2.61 -8.68
CA LEU A 148 -17.86 2.69 -7.47
C LEU A 148 -17.04 2.39 -6.21
N TYR A 149 -16.17 1.39 -6.29
CA TYR A 149 -15.25 1.04 -5.21
C TYR A 149 -14.31 2.20 -4.86
N ARG A 150 -13.69 2.84 -5.86
CA ARG A 150 -12.82 4.01 -5.62
C ARG A 150 -13.55 5.19 -4.99
N ASP A 151 -14.82 5.37 -5.33
CA ASP A 151 -15.61 6.47 -4.78
C ASP A 151 -16.05 6.24 -3.32
N ILE A 152 -16.10 4.99 -2.86
CA ILE A 152 -16.55 4.62 -1.51
C ILE A 152 -15.36 4.38 -0.57
N VAL A 153 -14.32 3.71 -1.08
CA VAL A 153 -13.19 3.30 -0.28
C VAL A 153 -12.16 4.44 -0.22
N PRO A 154 -11.61 4.77 0.96
CA PRO A 154 -10.60 5.81 1.08
C PRO A 154 -9.38 5.58 0.18
N GLY A 155 -8.81 6.66 -0.37
CA GLY A 155 -7.69 6.62 -1.33
C GLY A 155 -6.46 5.84 -0.85
N PHE A 156 -6.21 5.79 0.46
CA PHE A 156 -5.10 5.03 1.05
C PHE A 156 -5.23 3.51 0.91
N ILE A 157 -6.43 2.99 0.70
CA ILE A 157 -6.68 1.57 0.37
C ILE A 157 -6.68 1.37 -1.14
N ALA A 158 -7.17 2.37 -1.88
CA ALA A 158 -7.21 2.33 -3.35
C ALA A 158 -5.82 2.50 -4.00
N GLY A 159 -4.81 2.94 -3.25
CA GLY A 159 -3.44 3.17 -3.75
C GLY A 159 -3.29 4.47 -4.53
N GLU A 160 -4.13 5.47 -4.27
CA GLU A 160 -3.98 6.83 -4.80
C GLU A 160 -3.07 7.63 -3.86
N GLU A 161 -1.77 7.71 -4.21
CA GLU A 161 -0.82 8.71 -3.70
C GLU A 161 -0.83 9.98 -4.57
#